data_AF-A0AAD8YJT8-F1
#
_entry.id   AF-A0AAD8YJT8-F1
#
_cell.length_a   1.000
_cell.length_b   1.000
_cell.length_c   1.000
_cell.angle_alpha   90.00
_cell.angle_beta   90.00
_cell.angle_gamma   90.00
#
_symmetry.space_group_name_H-M   'P 1'
#
loop_
_entity.id
_entity.type
_entity.pdbx_description
1 polymer ?
#
loop_
_entity_poly.entity_id
_entity_poly.type
_entity_poly.pdbx_seq_one_letter_code
_entity_poly.pdbx_strand_id
1 'polypeptide(L)'
;MRRHLQLLLLILISYTFAAASAYHAISKYKAPNANTPPDQVATWKAEDEALHSYITQSVPAVLDHTGSEAFDAHLRGVQAILRYWGAPPHLYNAGLFHSIYGTEGFQGFSIPLSDRDAIRNLIGDEAEKLCWIFCMVDRSTVDETVFNWKLEDVKAGEATNYTFLARPELGRFEIHVNKNEWIDFIELTLSDWLEQVQGAAETTSDLFYWKAGEAYAYRRTAYAKMAEILSHERPDRLSSVVKETVAHVYGTEQSSTRHLVQLRTPPMSDSAKEALAALRSAGEDIPVDFAPQSIRDEL
;
A
#
# COMPACT_ATOMS: atom_id res chain seq x y z
N MET A 1 14.17 65.67 -16.95
CA MET A 1 14.07 64.21 -16.71
C MET A 1 13.13 63.97 -15.53
N ARG A 2 11.82 63.79 -15.79
CA ARG A 2 10.81 63.43 -14.77
C ARG A 2 10.73 61.90 -14.73
N ARG A 3 11.00 61.28 -13.58
CA ARG A 3 10.80 59.84 -13.35
C ARG A 3 9.36 59.63 -12.89
N HIS A 4 8.58 58.90 -13.68
CA HIS A 4 7.23 58.45 -13.32
C HIS A 4 7.33 57.24 -12.38
N LEU A 5 6.68 57.36 -11.22
CA LEU A 5 6.47 56.30 -10.25
C LEU A 5 5.17 55.56 -10.67
N GLN A 6 5.28 54.32 -11.15
CA GLN A 6 4.10 53.47 -11.36
C GLN A 6 3.90 52.60 -10.11
N LEU A 7 2.81 52.89 -9.40
CA LEU A 7 2.29 52.13 -8.27
C LEU A 7 1.51 50.94 -8.85
N LEU A 8 2.03 49.71 -8.73
CA LEU A 8 1.28 48.50 -9.10
C LEU A 8 0.49 48.03 -7.87
N LEU A 9 -0.83 48.16 -7.93
CA LEU A 9 -1.78 47.66 -6.93
C LEU A 9 -1.96 46.15 -7.17
N LEU A 10 -1.36 45.31 -6.32
CA LEU A 10 -1.58 43.85 -6.34
C LEU A 10 -2.88 43.53 -5.59
N ILE A 11 -3.90 43.13 -6.36
CA ILE A 11 -5.15 42.58 -5.84
C ILE A 11 -4.87 41.13 -5.41
N LEU A 12 -4.84 40.89 -4.10
CA LEU A 12 -4.83 39.54 -3.53
C LEU A 12 -6.24 38.94 -3.66
N ILE A 13 -6.44 38.12 -4.69
CA ILE A 13 -7.60 37.23 -4.76
C ILE A 13 -7.26 35.99 -3.95
N SER A 14 -7.76 35.93 -2.72
CA SER A 14 -7.77 34.73 -1.89
C SER A 14 -8.74 33.70 -2.49
N TYR A 15 -8.21 32.70 -3.18
CA TYR A 15 -8.93 31.47 -3.51
C TYR A 15 -8.75 30.47 -2.37
N THR A 16 -9.69 30.44 -1.43
CA THR A 16 -9.88 29.27 -0.57
C THR A 16 -10.70 28.23 -1.33
N PHE A 17 -10.03 27.29 -1.99
CA PHE A 17 -10.66 26.01 -2.31
C PHE A 17 -10.62 25.16 -1.04
N ALA A 18 -11.68 25.20 -0.25
CA ALA A 18 -11.98 24.09 0.65
C ALA A 18 -12.53 22.96 -0.23
N ALA A 19 -11.65 22.05 -0.67
CA ALA A 19 -12.10 20.78 -1.22
C ALA A 19 -12.86 20.05 -0.10
N ALA A 20 -14.15 19.78 -0.33
CA ALA A 20 -14.86 18.84 0.51
C ALA A 20 -14.17 17.48 0.33
N SER A 21 -13.44 17.02 1.35
CA SER A 21 -12.88 15.67 1.41
C SER A 21 -13.99 14.68 1.09
N ALA A 22 -13.99 14.11 -0.11
CA ALA A 22 -14.92 13.06 -0.47
C ALA A 22 -14.67 11.89 0.48
N TYR A 23 -15.68 11.50 1.26
CA TYR A 23 -15.55 10.42 2.22
C TYR A 23 -15.50 9.08 1.47
N HIS A 24 -14.29 8.57 1.18
CA HIS A 24 -14.09 7.26 0.55
C HIS A 24 -14.64 6.14 1.44
N ALA A 25 -15.10 5.04 0.82
CA ALA A 25 -15.76 3.92 1.50
C ALA A 25 -14.91 3.32 2.64
N ILE A 26 -13.58 3.29 2.44
CA ILE A 26 -12.62 2.78 3.42
C ILE A 26 -12.63 3.56 4.73
N SER A 27 -13.06 4.83 4.73
CA SER A 27 -13.10 5.69 5.92
C SER A 27 -13.97 5.14 7.05
N LYS A 28 -14.95 4.26 6.75
CA LYS A 28 -15.78 3.57 7.74
C LYS A 28 -15.01 2.52 8.56
N TYR A 29 -13.88 2.07 8.03
CA TYR A 29 -13.04 1.01 8.55
C TYR A 29 -11.72 1.54 9.08
N LYS A 30 -11.71 2.79 9.56
CA LYS A 30 -10.56 3.44 10.20
C LYS A 30 -10.83 3.60 11.70
N ALA A 31 -9.80 3.40 12.51
CA ALA A 31 -9.79 3.68 13.94
C ALA A 31 -8.66 4.68 14.27
N PRO A 32 -8.82 5.58 15.24
CA PRO A 32 -9.94 5.66 16.18
C PRO A 32 -11.25 6.15 15.54
N ASN A 33 -12.39 5.68 16.06
CA ASN A 33 -13.74 6.11 15.68
C ASN A 33 -14.65 6.20 16.91
N ALA A 34 -15.95 6.44 16.71
CA ALA A 34 -16.92 6.62 17.79
C ALA A 34 -17.04 5.41 18.74
N ASN A 35 -16.63 4.21 18.31
CA ASN A 35 -16.65 2.99 19.11
C ASN A 35 -15.29 2.68 19.75
N THR A 36 -14.23 3.46 19.48
CA THR A 36 -12.91 3.24 20.08
C THR A 36 -12.92 3.74 21.53
N PRO A 37 -12.56 2.89 22.52
CA PRO A 37 -12.47 3.28 23.92
C PRO A 37 -11.56 4.51 24.13
N PRO A 38 -11.97 5.53 24.90
CA PRO A 38 -11.19 6.76 25.07
C PRO A 38 -9.76 6.55 25.61
N ASP A 39 -9.57 5.55 26.47
CA ASP A 39 -8.28 5.13 27.00
C ASP A 39 -7.38 4.53 25.91
N GLN A 40 -7.95 3.74 25.00
CA GLN A 40 -7.24 3.25 23.82
C GLN A 40 -6.86 4.38 22.87
N VAL A 41 -7.75 5.35 22.63
CA VAL A 41 -7.44 6.56 21.83
C VAL A 41 -6.28 7.33 22.44
N ALA A 42 -6.28 7.53 23.77
CA ALA A 42 -5.21 8.23 24.46
C ALA A 42 -3.87 7.48 24.37
N THR A 43 -3.91 6.14 24.49
CA THR A 43 -2.73 5.28 24.36
C THR A 43 -2.11 5.40 22.98
N TRP A 44 -2.92 5.20 21.92
CA TRP A 44 -2.45 5.35 20.54
C TRP A 44 -1.91 6.73 20.22
N LYS A 45 -2.57 7.79 20.72
CA LYS A 45 -2.07 9.16 20.54
C LYS A 45 -0.67 9.34 21.16
N ALA A 46 -0.43 8.77 22.33
CA ALA A 46 0.87 8.83 22.99
C ALA A 46 1.94 8.00 22.27
N GLU A 47 1.58 6.82 21.78
CA GLU A 47 2.47 5.97 20.97
C GLU A 47 2.89 6.67 19.66
N ASP A 48 1.95 7.32 19.00
CA ASP A 48 2.19 7.87 17.68
C ASP A 48 2.92 9.22 17.68
N GLU A 49 2.97 9.93 18.80
CA GLU A 49 3.52 11.31 18.83
C GLU A 49 4.96 11.35 18.31
N ALA A 50 5.80 10.41 18.76
CA ALA A 50 7.18 10.30 18.28
C ALA A 50 7.26 9.82 16.83
N LEU A 51 6.42 8.85 16.44
CA LEU A 51 6.42 8.26 15.10
C LEU A 51 5.98 9.26 14.03
N HIS A 52 4.90 9.99 14.32
CA HIS A 52 4.39 11.06 13.46
C HIS A 52 5.38 12.21 13.34
N SER A 53 6.04 12.59 14.45
CA SER A 53 7.08 13.62 14.43
C SER A 53 8.25 13.22 13.54
N TYR A 54 8.69 11.96 13.62
CA TYR A 54 9.75 11.42 12.77
C TYR A 54 9.37 11.49 11.28
N ILE A 55 8.17 11.05 10.91
CA ILE A 55 7.68 11.07 9.54
C ILE A 55 7.61 12.51 9.01
N THR A 56 7.00 13.43 9.75
CA THR A 56 6.88 14.83 9.33
C THR A 56 8.24 15.51 9.14
N GLN A 57 9.27 15.09 9.89
CA GLN A 57 10.64 15.64 9.75
C GLN A 57 11.43 14.98 8.62
N SER A 58 11.20 13.69 8.37
CA SER A 58 12.02 12.88 7.45
C SER A 58 11.46 12.85 6.03
N VAL A 59 10.14 12.96 5.88
CA VAL A 59 9.43 12.89 4.60
C VAL A 59 9.23 14.30 4.04
N PRO A 60 9.72 14.60 2.82
CA PRO A 60 9.47 15.87 2.16
C PRO A 60 7.96 16.18 2.05
N ALA A 61 7.59 17.42 2.37
CA ALA A 61 6.18 17.87 2.40
C ALA A 61 5.46 17.84 1.03
N VAL A 62 6.20 17.68 -0.07
CA VAL A 62 5.67 17.63 -1.45
C VAL A 62 6.15 16.34 -2.10
N LEU A 63 5.55 15.22 -1.70
CA LEU A 63 5.69 13.95 -2.40
C LEU A 63 4.35 13.58 -3.03
N ASP A 64 4.30 13.63 -4.35
CA ASP A 64 3.22 13.03 -5.11
C ASP A 64 3.28 11.50 -4.92
N HIS A 65 2.14 10.88 -4.59
CA HIS A 65 2.00 9.44 -4.47
C HIS A 65 0.66 8.99 -5.07
N THR A 66 0.39 7.69 -5.14
CA THR A 66 -0.78 7.09 -5.81
C THR A 66 -2.09 7.28 -5.03
N GLY A 67 -2.48 8.53 -4.76
CA GLY A 67 -3.69 8.87 -4.03
C GLY A 67 -3.99 10.38 -4.10
N SER A 68 -5.20 10.77 -3.70
CA SER A 68 -5.66 12.17 -3.69
C SER A 68 -5.25 12.96 -2.45
N GLU A 69 -4.66 12.31 -1.44
CA GLU A 69 -4.23 12.92 -0.18
C GLU A 69 -2.72 13.22 -0.18
N ALA A 70 -2.18 13.75 0.93
CA ALA A 70 -0.73 13.85 1.14
C ALA A 70 -0.16 12.50 1.60
N PHE A 71 1.11 12.19 1.28
CA PHE A 71 1.70 10.87 1.56
C PHE A 71 1.63 10.49 3.04
N ASP A 72 1.73 11.47 3.94
CA ASP A 72 1.57 11.24 5.38
C ASP A 72 0.13 10.88 5.78
N ALA A 73 -0.88 11.39 5.09
CA ALA A 73 -2.28 11.06 5.32
C ALA A 73 -2.60 9.62 4.91
N HIS A 74 -2.07 9.16 3.78
CA HIS A 74 -2.16 7.76 3.34
C HIS A 74 -1.54 6.80 4.38
N LEU A 75 -0.31 7.07 4.84
CA LEU A 75 0.37 6.23 5.83
C LEU A 75 -0.43 6.12 7.14
N ARG A 76 -1.00 7.23 7.61
CA ARG A 76 -1.89 7.26 8.77
C ARG A 76 -3.20 6.51 8.50
N GLY A 77 -3.71 6.59 7.28
CA GLY A 77 -4.88 5.85 6.81
C GLY A 77 -4.68 4.34 6.91
N VAL A 78 -3.53 3.82 6.49
CA VAL A 78 -3.18 2.39 6.58
C VAL A 78 -3.09 1.96 8.04
N GLN A 79 -2.37 2.71 8.88
CA GLN A 79 -2.30 2.46 10.33
C GLN A 79 -3.71 2.42 10.95
N ALA A 80 -4.58 3.34 10.56
CA ALA A 80 -5.95 3.42 11.07
C ALA A 80 -6.82 2.22 10.65
N ILE A 81 -6.64 1.67 9.44
CA ILE A 81 -7.31 0.45 8.99
C ILE A 81 -6.84 -0.75 9.83
N LEU A 82 -5.52 -0.90 9.99
CA LEU A 82 -4.93 -1.99 10.77
C LEU A 82 -5.42 -1.95 12.23
N ARG A 83 -5.50 -0.76 12.84
CA ARG A 83 -6.09 -0.59 14.18
C ARG A 83 -7.57 -0.95 14.23
N TYR A 84 -8.34 -0.58 13.21
CA TYR A 84 -9.77 -0.96 13.13
C TYR A 84 -9.95 -2.48 13.06
N TRP A 85 -9.08 -3.15 12.32
CA TRP A 85 -8.99 -4.61 12.25
C TRP A 85 -8.37 -5.28 13.48
N GLY A 86 -7.99 -4.51 14.51
CA GLY A 86 -7.41 -5.03 15.75
C GLY A 86 -5.99 -5.59 15.59
N ALA A 87 -5.25 -5.14 14.57
CA ALA A 87 -3.87 -5.55 14.35
C ALA A 87 -2.97 -5.26 15.58
N PRO A 88 -1.95 -6.09 15.85
CA PRO A 88 -0.99 -5.85 16.92
C PRO A 88 -0.06 -4.64 16.63
N PRO A 89 0.65 -4.12 17.65
CA PRO A 89 1.49 -2.93 17.51
C PRO A 89 2.53 -2.95 16.40
N HIS A 90 3.23 -4.06 16.24
CA HIS A 90 4.25 -4.14 15.18
C HIS A 90 3.65 -3.99 13.79
N LEU A 91 2.43 -4.48 13.57
CA LEU A 91 1.78 -4.45 12.26
C LEU A 91 1.21 -3.05 11.95
N TYR A 92 0.53 -2.39 12.89
CA TYR A 92 0.06 -1.02 12.62
C TYR A 92 1.23 -0.02 12.55
N ASN A 93 2.33 -0.23 13.28
CA ASN A 93 3.55 0.57 13.12
C ASN A 93 4.20 0.31 11.76
N ALA A 94 4.23 -0.95 11.29
CA ALA A 94 4.67 -1.25 9.94
C ALA A 94 3.80 -0.53 8.91
N GLY A 95 2.47 -0.48 9.09
CA GLY A 95 1.55 0.30 8.26
C GLY A 95 1.94 1.77 8.11
N LEU A 96 2.38 2.40 9.19
CA LEU A 96 2.81 3.80 9.19
C LEU A 96 4.17 4.02 8.48
N PHE A 97 5.00 2.97 8.32
CA PHE A 97 6.36 3.06 7.75
C PHE A 97 6.59 2.16 6.51
N HIS A 98 5.55 1.51 5.99
CA HIS A 98 5.68 0.39 5.06
C HIS A 98 6.43 0.73 3.76
N SER A 99 6.38 2.00 3.33
CA SER A 99 7.00 2.51 2.12
C SER A 99 8.33 3.27 2.36
N ILE A 100 8.91 3.23 3.57
CA ILE A 100 10.00 4.11 3.99
C ILE A 100 11.31 3.96 3.20
N TYR A 101 11.56 2.79 2.62
CA TYR A 101 12.77 2.51 1.81
C TYR A 101 12.51 2.51 0.30
N GLY A 102 11.34 2.99 -0.14
CA GLY A 102 10.91 2.95 -1.54
C GLY A 102 10.42 1.57 -1.97
N THR A 103 9.30 1.52 -2.68
CA THR A 103 8.58 0.28 -3.05
C THR A 103 8.54 0.05 -4.55
N GLU A 104 8.14 -1.14 -4.97
CA GLU A 104 7.92 -1.46 -6.39
C GLU A 104 7.01 -0.47 -7.10
N GLY A 105 6.08 0.20 -6.40
CA GLY A 105 5.17 1.19 -6.96
C GLY A 105 5.43 2.64 -6.50
N PHE A 106 6.50 2.91 -5.76
CA PHE A 106 6.82 4.24 -5.25
C PHE A 106 8.33 4.40 -5.07
N GLN A 107 8.97 5.24 -5.90
CA GLN A 107 10.42 5.49 -5.85
C GLN A 107 10.76 6.98 -5.66
N GLY A 108 9.76 7.84 -5.40
CA GLY A 108 9.96 9.29 -5.28
C GLY A 108 10.71 9.73 -4.02
N PHE A 109 10.68 8.91 -2.97
CA PHE A 109 11.41 9.11 -1.72
C PHE A 109 11.79 7.78 -1.09
N SER A 110 12.98 7.73 -0.48
CA SER A 110 13.41 6.63 0.38
C SER A 110 14.45 7.12 1.37
N ILE A 111 14.41 6.58 2.58
CA ILE A 111 15.53 6.64 3.52
C ILE A 111 16.57 5.60 3.09
N PRO A 112 17.88 5.87 3.20
CA PRO A 112 18.90 4.90 2.83
C PRO A 112 18.86 3.65 3.72
N LEU A 113 19.16 2.49 3.12
CA LEU A 113 19.20 1.20 3.83
C LEU A 113 20.28 1.14 4.93
N SER A 114 21.22 2.09 4.98
CA SER A 114 22.15 2.25 6.11
C SER A 114 21.45 2.62 7.42
N ASP A 115 20.25 3.18 7.35
CA ASP A 115 19.55 3.74 8.51
C ASP A 115 18.53 2.75 9.09
N ARG A 116 18.52 1.49 8.60
CA ARG A 116 17.62 0.44 9.08
C ARG A 116 17.70 0.24 10.59
N ASP A 117 18.88 0.34 11.18
CA ASP A 117 19.05 0.21 12.63
C ASP A 117 18.35 1.35 13.38
N ALA A 118 18.36 2.57 12.84
CA ALA A 118 17.64 3.70 13.43
C ALA A 118 16.12 3.49 13.35
N ILE A 119 15.60 3.02 12.22
CA ILE A 119 14.19 2.67 12.06
C ILE A 119 13.80 1.52 13.00
N ARG A 120 14.63 0.47 13.10
CA ARG A 120 14.40 -0.67 14.00
C ARG A 120 14.29 -0.26 15.45
N ASN A 121 15.18 0.63 15.90
CA ASN A 121 15.11 1.21 17.25
C ASN A 121 13.85 2.05 17.49
N LEU A 122 13.25 2.60 16.43
CA LEU A 122 12.07 3.46 16.51
C LEU A 122 10.77 2.66 16.54
N ILE A 123 10.60 1.66 15.66
CA ILE A 123 9.33 0.93 15.47
C ILE A 123 9.36 -0.53 15.91
N GLY A 124 10.53 -1.05 16.31
CA GLY A 124 10.75 -2.44 16.69
C GLY A 124 11.16 -3.35 15.53
N ASP A 125 11.76 -4.49 15.89
CA ASP A 125 12.34 -5.47 14.95
C ASP A 125 11.32 -6.03 13.95
N GLU A 126 10.15 -6.45 14.46
CA GLU A 126 9.10 -7.06 13.65
C GLU A 126 8.49 -6.07 12.65
N ALA A 127 8.23 -4.84 13.11
CA ALA A 127 7.68 -3.77 12.27
C ALA A 127 8.67 -3.38 11.16
N GLU A 128 9.94 -3.16 11.52
CA GLU A 128 10.98 -2.78 10.55
C GLU A 128 11.22 -3.90 9.53
N LYS A 129 11.19 -5.17 9.95
CA LYS A 129 11.30 -6.31 9.04
C LYS A 129 10.17 -6.29 8.00
N LEU A 130 8.92 -6.06 8.42
CA LEU A 130 7.79 -5.94 7.49
C LEU A 130 7.96 -4.78 6.50
N CYS A 131 8.38 -3.60 6.98
CA CYS A 131 8.66 -2.44 6.10
C CYS A 131 9.76 -2.76 5.08
N TRP A 132 10.84 -3.42 5.52
CA TRP A 132 11.92 -3.83 4.64
C TRP A 132 11.42 -4.82 3.57
N ILE A 133 10.69 -5.87 3.96
CA ILE A 133 10.12 -6.84 2.99
C ILE A 133 9.23 -6.10 1.98
N PHE A 134 8.36 -5.21 2.45
CA PHE A 134 7.42 -4.46 1.60
C PHE A 134 8.14 -3.62 0.54
N CYS A 135 9.28 -3.03 0.90
CA CYS A 135 10.09 -2.22 0.00
C CYS A 135 10.97 -3.06 -0.95
N MET A 136 11.37 -4.27 -0.55
CA MET A 136 12.29 -5.10 -1.34
C MET A 136 11.60 -6.06 -2.30
N VAL A 137 10.38 -6.50 -2.01
CA VAL A 137 9.77 -7.66 -2.68
C VAL A 137 9.28 -7.37 -4.11
N ASP A 138 9.44 -8.33 -5.01
CA ASP A 138 8.65 -8.44 -6.24
C ASP A 138 7.25 -8.95 -5.89
N ARG A 139 6.24 -8.09 -6.04
CA ARG A 139 4.88 -8.39 -5.61
C ARG A 139 4.28 -9.61 -6.33
N SER A 140 4.74 -9.95 -7.54
CA SER A 140 4.22 -11.14 -8.23
C SER A 140 4.61 -12.43 -7.52
N THR A 141 5.77 -12.46 -6.86
CA THR A 141 6.21 -13.64 -6.09
C THR A 141 5.42 -13.80 -4.79
N VAL A 142 4.91 -12.69 -4.23
CA VAL A 142 3.94 -12.74 -3.13
C VAL A 142 2.62 -13.31 -3.64
N ASP A 143 2.15 -12.85 -4.80
CA ASP A 143 0.89 -13.31 -5.39
C ASP A 143 0.91 -14.81 -5.68
N GLU A 144 2.03 -15.36 -6.14
CA GLU A 144 2.23 -16.81 -6.30
C GLU A 144 1.98 -17.56 -4.98
N THR A 145 2.52 -17.08 -3.86
CA THR A 145 2.26 -17.70 -2.54
C THR A 145 0.79 -17.58 -2.11
N VAL A 146 0.14 -16.46 -2.42
CA VAL A 146 -1.27 -16.19 -2.13
C VAL A 146 -2.18 -17.12 -2.93
N PHE A 147 -1.89 -17.34 -4.21
CA PHE A 147 -2.67 -18.24 -5.06
C PHE A 147 -2.44 -19.72 -4.74
N ASN A 148 -1.27 -20.08 -4.20
CA ASN A 148 -0.96 -21.45 -3.79
C ASN A 148 -1.61 -21.86 -2.45
N TRP A 149 -2.02 -20.89 -1.62
CA TRP A 149 -2.68 -21.17 -0.34
C TRP A 149 -4.03 -21.87 -0.52
N LYS A 150 -4.30 -22.86 0.34
CA LYS A 150 -5.54 -23.63 0.41
C LYS A 150 -6.12 -23.60 1.82
N LEU A 151 -7.42 -23.83 1.93
CA LEU A 151 -8.13 -23.86 3.22
C LEU A 151 -7.57 -24.90 4.20
N GLU A 152 -6.97 -25.99 3.71
CA GLU A 152 -6.29 -26.99 4.54
C GLU A 152 -5.04 -26.45 5.26
N ASP A 153 -4.41 -25.40 4.71
CA ASP A 153 -3.21 -24.77 5.25
C ASP A 153 -3.47 -23.99 6.54
N VAL A 154 -4.74 -23.66 6.85
CA VAL A 154 -5.12 -23.06 8.13
C VAL A 154 -4.66 -23.93 9.30
N LYS A 155 -4.73 -25.26 9.13
CA LYS A 155 -4.30 -26.22 10.15
C LYS A 155 -2.78 -26.45 10.17
N ALA A 156 -2.06 -26.00 9.14
CA ALA A 156 -0.61 -26.05 9.13
C ALA A 156 -0.09 -25.12 10.23
N GLY A 157 0.73 -25.67 11.12
CA GLY A 157 1.31 -24.94 12.24
C GLY A 157 2.32 -23.89 11.81
N GLU A 158 2.91 -23.21 12.79
CA GLU A 158 3.88 -22.11 12.59
C GLU A 158 5.17 -22.51 11.83
N ALA A 159 5.39 -23.81 11.59
CA ALA A 159 6.53 -24.33 10.85
C ALA A 159 6.46 -24.12 9.32
N THR A 160 5.31 -23.71 8.79
CA THR A 160 5.20 -23.37 7.35
C THR A 160 6.00 -22.10 7.06
N ASN A 161 6.89 -22.19 6.07
CA ASN A 161 7.68 -21.06 5.58
C ASN A 161 7.30 -20.76 4.13
N TYR A 162 7.40 -19.48 3.78
CA TYR A 162 7.21 -18.97 2.43
C TYR A 162 8.49 -18.28 1.97
N THR A 163 8.68 -18.25 0.66
CA THR A 163 9.80 -17.54 0.03
C THR A 163 9.21 -16.55 -0.97
N PHE A 164 9.60 -15.29 -0.83
CA PHE A 164 9.44 -14.28 -1.87
C PHE A 164 10.77 -14.04 -2.56
N LEU A 165 10.75 -13.36 -3.71
CA LEU A 165 11.96 -12.82 -4.31
C LEU A 165 11.96 -11.31 -4.18
N ALA A 166 13.15 -10.74 -3.94
CA ALA A 166 13.33 -9.32 -4.08
C ALA A 166 13.11 -8.87 -5.53
N ARG A 167 12.80 -7.59 -5.72
CA ARG A 167 12.63 -6.96 -7.03
C ARG A 167 13.81 -7.29 -7.94
N PRO A 168 13.57 -7.58 -9.23
CA PRO A 168 14.61 -8.00 -10.16
C PRO A 168 15.82 -7.05 -10.20
N GLU A 169 15.59 -5.74 -10.19
CA GLU A 169 16.64 -4.73 -10.23
C GLU A 169 17.49 -4.63 -8.95
N LEU A 170 17.05 -5.26 -7.86
CA LEU A 170 17.78 -5.34 -6.59
C LEU A 170 18.61 -6.64 -6.46
N GLY A 171 18.60 -7.49 -7.48
CA GLY A 171 19.38 -8.73 -7.51
C GLY A 171 18.60 -9.99 -7.12
N ARG A 172 17.26 -9.90 -6.97
CA ARG A 172 16.35 -11.06 -6.86
C ARG A 172 16.73 -12.10 -5.79
N PHE A 173 17.29 -11.63 -4.68
CA PHE A 173 17.61 -12.50 -3.55
C PHE A 173 16.34 -13.03 -2.89
N GLU A 174 16.44 -14.22 -2.29
CA GLU A 174 15.32 -14.84 -1.58
C GLU A 174 15.03 -14.11 -0.26
N ILE A 175 13.74 -13.90 0.01
CA ILE A 175 13.23 -13.36 1.26
C ILE A 175 12.40 -14.46 1.92
N HIS A 176 12.92 -15.03 3.00
CA HIS A 176 12.22 -16.07 3.74
C HIS A 176 11.37 -15.48 4.86
N VAL A 177 10.13 -15.92 4.93
CA VAL A 177 9.17 -15.52 5.96
C VAL A 177 8.49 -16.75 6.55
N ASN A 178 8.24 -16.74 7.86
CA ASN A 178 7.39 -17.75 8.48
C ASN A 178 5.90 -17.46 8.20
N LYS A 179 5.01 -18.39 8.57
CA LYS A 179 3.57 -18.24 8.35
C LYS A 179 2.96 -16.98 8.96
N ASN A 180 3.35 -16.61 10.18
CA ASN A 180 2.81 -15.40 10.83
C ASN A 180 3.28 -14.14 10.11
N GLU A 181 4.56 -14.07 9.74
CA GLU A 181 5.12 -12.95 8.96
C GLU A 181 4.46 -12.84 7.58
N TRP A 182 4.18 -13.96 6.93
CA TRP A 182 3.45 -14.00 5.66
C TRP A 182 2.02 -13.47 5.80
N ILE A 183 1.28 -13.89 6.84
CA ILE A 183 -0.08 -13.41 7.12
C ILE A 183 -0.07 -11.89 7.40
N ASP A 184 0.85 -11.44 8.26
CA ASP A 184 0.98 -10.03 8.60
C ASP A 184 1.36 -9.18 7.36
N PHE A 185 2.21 -9.72 6.48
CA PHE A 185 2.59 -9.07 5.23
C PHE A 185 1.41 -8.90 4.27
N ILE A 186 0.55 -9.93 4.09
CA ILE A 186 -0.62 -9.81 3.22
C ILE A 186 -1.73 -8.94 3.86
N GLU A 187 -1.83 -8.88 5.19
CA GLU A 187 -2.72 -7.95 5.90
C GLU A 187 -2.30 -6.50 5.65
N LEU A 188 -0.99 -6.21 5.77
CA LEU A 188 -0.41 -4.92 5.43
C LEU A 188 -0.62 -4.57 3.95
N THR A 189 -0.37 -5.52 3.04
CA THR A 189 -0.52 -5.32 1.59
C THR A 189 -1.96 -5.04 1.18
N LEU A 190 -2.94 -5.72 1.80
CA LEU A 190 -4.35 -5.48 1.52
C LEU A 190 -4.82 -4.14 2.10
N SER A 191 -4.40 -3.80 3.31
CA SER A 191 -4.77 -2.52 3.94
C SER A 191 -4.20 -1.32 3.18
N ASP A 192 -2.94 -1.38 2.74
CA ASP A 192 -2.32 -0.40 1.83
C ASP A 192 -3.19 -0.14 0.60
N TRP A 193 -3.59 -1.20 -0.09
CA TRP A 193 -4.39 -1.07 -1.30
C TRP A 193 -5.78 -0.49 -1.05
N LEU A 194 -6.48 -0.98 -0.03
CA LEU A 194 -7.82 -0.53 0.31
C LEU A 194 -7.87 0.95 0.71
N GLU A 195 -6.79 1.46 1.30
CA GLU A 195 -6.66 2.85 1.69
C GLU A 195 -6.72 3.79 0.48
N GLN A 196 -5.97 3.47 -0.57
CA GLN A 196 -5.71 4.41 -1.67
C GLN A 196 -6.59 4.21 -2.92
N VAL A 197 -7.12 3.00 -3.16
CA VAL A 197 -7.70 2.63 -4.46
C VAL A 197 -8.80 3.56 -4.95
N GLN A 198 -9.70 4.00 -4.06
CA GLN A 198 -10.82 4.84 -4.46
C GLN A 198 -10.35 6.22 -4.91
N GLY A 199 -9.41 6.83 -4.18
CA GLY A 199 -8.79 8.11 -4.58
C GLY A 199 -7.96 7.96 -5.85
N ALA A 200 -7.17 6.89 -5.97
CA ALA A 200 -6.40 6.61 -7.18
C ALA A 200 -7.30 6.48 -8.42
N ALA A 201 -8.49 5.88 -8.27
CA ALA A 201 -9.46 5.69 -9.34
C ALA A 201 -10.15 6.99 -9.79
N GLU A 202 -10.09 8.07 -9.01
CA GLU A 202 -10.65 9.38 -9.41
C GLU A 202 -9.78 10.11 -10.45
N THR A 203 -8.54 9.67 -10.63
CA THR A 203 -7.55 10.30 -11.52
C THR A 203 -6.98 9.32 -12.54
N THR A 204 -6.15 9.85 -13.46
CA THR A 204 -5.32 9.03 -14.37
C THR A 204 -3.91 8.92 -13.82
N SER A 205 -3.18 7.86 -14.18
CA SER A 205 -1.78 7.68 -13.82
C SER A 205 -1.00 7.15 -15.01
N ASP A 206 -0.13 7.97 -15.59
CA ASP A 206 0.79 7.52 -16.65
C ASP A 206 1.78 6.48 -16.14
N LEU A 207 2.16 6.60 -14.86
CA LEU A 207 3.09 5.71 -14.18
C LEU A 207 2.53 4.29 -14.02
N PHE A 208 1.23 4.19 -13.74
CA PHE A 208 0.54 2.91 -13.59
C PHE A 208 -0.27 2.49 -14.82
N TYR A 209 -0.24 3.30 -15.89
CA TYR A 209 -1.06 3.15 -17.09
C TYR A 209 -2.57 3.15 -16.84
N TRP A 210 -3.02 3.85 -15.79
CA TRP A 210 -4.44 3.92 -15.43
C TRP A 210 -5.14 5.08 -16.10
N LYS A 211 -6.29 4.79 -16.70
CA LYS A 211 -7.34 5.78 -16.91
C LYS A 211 -8.23 5.88 -15.67
N ALA A 212 -9.11 6.89 -15.65
CA ALA A 212 -10.08 7.06 -14.57
C ALA A 212 -10.89 5.76 -14.34
N GLY A 213 -10.95 5.32 -13.09
CA GLY A 213 -11.59 4.08 -12.66
C GLY A 213 -10.70 2.84 -12.71
N GLU A 214 -9.63 2.83 -13.52
CA GLU A 214 -8.88 1.60 -13.79
C GLU A 214 -7.96 1.16 -12.65
N ALA A 215 -7.72 2.01 -11.65
CA ALA A 215 -6.94 1.65 -10.47
C ALA A 215 -7.48 0.36 -9.80
N TYR A 216 -8.80 0.18 -9.74
CA TYR A 216 -9.44 -1.05 -9.19
C TYR A 216 -8.99 -2.35 -9.87
N ALA A 217 -8.47 -2.29 -11.10
CA ALA A 217 -7.98 -3.45 -11.84
C ALA A 217 -6.67 -4.01 -11.26
N TYR A 218 -5.90 -3.16 -10.58
CA TYR A 218 -4.57 -3.50 -10.07
C TYR A 218 -4.64 -4.64 -9.05
N ARG A 219 -3.94 -5.74 -9.36
CA ARG A 219 -3.79 -6.97 -8.55
C ARG A 219 -5.08 -7.47 -7.88
N ARG A 220 -6.24 -7.16 -8.46
CA ARG A 220 -7.55 -7.34 -7.82
C ARG A 220 -7.85 -8.79 -7.43
N THR A 221 -7.37 -9.74 -8.21
CA THR A 221 -7.53 -11.18 -7.95
C THR A 221 -6.71 -11.61 -6.75
N ALA A 222 -5.48 -11.09 -6.61
CA ALA A 222 -4.65 -11.32 -5.45
C ALA A 222 -5.25 -10.68 -4.19
N TYR A 223 -5.71 -9.42 -4.26
CA TYR A 223 -6.37 -8.76 -3.12
C TYR A 223 -7.64 -9.48 -2.67
N ALA A 224 -8.46 -9.98 -3.60
CA ALA A 224 -9.61 -10.81 -3.26
C ALA A 224 -9.20 -12.10 -2.54
N LYS A 225 -8.12 -12.75 -3.01
CA LYS A 225 -7.59 -13.96 -2.37
C LYS A 225 -6.96 -13.68 -1.00
N MET A 226 -6.26 -12.56 -0.82
CA MET A 226 -5.74 -12.11 0.48
C MET A 226 -6.88 -11.94 1.49
N ALA A 227 -8.00 -11.33 1.09
CA ALA A 227 -9.17 -11.17 1.95
C ALA A 227 -9.80 -12.52 2.35
N GLU A 228 -9.84 -13.49 1.42
CA GLU A 228 -10.25 -14.86 1.73
C GLU A 228 -9.31 -15.49 2.78
N ILE A 229 -8.00 -15.47 2.54
CA ILE A 229 -6.99 -16.04 3.45
C ILE A 229 -7.12 -15.42 4.84
N LEU A 230 -7.12 -14.09 4.93
CA LEU A 230 -7.17 -13.35 6.20
C LEU A 230 -8.42 -13.68 7.02
N SER A 231 -9.57 -13.89 6.36
CA SER A 231 -10.80 -14.30 7.04
C SER A 231 -10.71 -15.67 7.71
N HIS A 232 -9.79 -16.53 7.26
CA HIS A 232 -9.60 -17.88 7.76
C HIS A 232 -8.38 -18.01 8.70
N GLU A 233 -7.30 -17.26 8.44
CA GLU A 233 -6.06 -17.31 9.22
C GLU A 233 -6.08 -16.39 10.45
N ARG A 234 -6.94 -15.36 10.48
CA ARG A 234 -7.13 -14.46 11.64
C ARG A 234 -8.63 -14.35 12.03
N PRO A 235 -9.32 -15.47 12.29
CA PRO A 235 -10.77 -15.46 12.51
C PRO A 235 -11.19 -14.65 13.74
N ASP A 236 -10.31 -14.50 14.74
CA ASP A 236 -10.61 -13.74 15.97
C ASP A 236 -10.79 -12.23 15.71
N ARG A 237 -10.24 -11.71 14.61
CA ARG A 237 -10.21 -10.27 14.31
C ARG A 237 -10.69 -9.91 12.91
N LEU A 238 -10.40 -10.73 11.91
CA LEU A 238 -10.64 -10.41 10.49
C LEU A 238 -11.83 -11.13 9.85
N SER A 239 -12.34 -12.21 10.46
CA SER A 239 -13.41 -13.09 9.95
C SER A 239 -14.34 -12.47 8.89
N SER A 240 -15.45 -11.84 9.27
CA SER A 240 -16.33 -11.20 8.29
C SER A 240 -15.86 -9.80 7.91
N VAL A 241 -15.21 -9.08 8.83
CA VAL A 241 -14.89 -7.66 8.66
C VAL A 241 -13.99 -7.39 7.45
N VAL A 242 -12.98 -8.23 7.18
CA VAL A 242 -12.09 -8.02 6.01
C VAL A 242 -12.86 -8.18 4.70
N LYS A 243 -13.76 -9.16 4.61
CA LYS A 243 -14.61 -9.41 3.44
C LYS A 243 -15.61 -8.26 3.24
N GLU A 244 -16.19 -7.77 4.33
CA GLU A 244 -17.10 -6.61 4.31
C GLU A 244 -16.38 -5.34 3.86
N THR A 245 -15.16 -5.07 4.37
CA THR A 245 -14.35 -3.92 3.95
C THR A 245 -14.07 -3.97 2.45
N VAL A 246 -13.57 -5.11 1.95
CA VAL A 246 -13.25 -5.29 0.52
C VAL A 246 -14.50 -5.14 -0.34
N ALA A 247 -15.63 -5.76 0.06
CA ALA A 247 -16.89 -5.66 -0.67
C ALA A 247 -17.43 -4.23 -0.72
N HIS A 248 -17.32 -3.46 0.37
CA HIS A 248 -17.73 -2.06 0.37
C HIS A 248 -16.85 -1.18 -0.52
N VAL A 249 -15.53 -1.37 -0.50
CA VAL A 249 -14.61 -0.59 -1.33
C VAL A 249 -14.82 -0.90 -2.82
N TYR A 250 -14.80 -2.17 -3.23
CA TYR A 250 -15.09 -2.56 -4.61
C TYR A 250 -16.53 -2.24 -5.04
N GLY A 251 -17.47 -2.13 -4.09
CA GLY A 251 -18.83 -1.68 -4.36
C GLY A 251 -18.93 -0.27 -4.95
N THR A 252 -17.87 0.55 -4.80
CA THR A 252 -17.80 1.90 -5.39
C THR A 252 -17.25 1.92 -6.82
N GLU A 253 -16.71 0.80 -7.32
CA GLU A 253 -16.19 0.69 -8.67
C GLU A 253 -17.31 0.69 -9.72
N GLN A 254 -17.10 1.47 -10.79
CA GLN A 254 -17.97 1.50 -11.96
C GLN A 254 -17.96 0.18 -12.73
N SER A 255 -19.10 -0.21 -13.29
CA SER A 255 -19.21 -1.48 -14.02
C SER A 255 -18.28 -1.58 -15.24
N SER A 256 -17.88 -0.43 -15.81
CA SER A 256 -17.01 -0.36 -16.98
C SER A 256 -15.59 -0.85 -16.74
N THR A 257 -15.09 -0.93 -15.50
CA THR A 257 -13.71 -1.36 -15.19
C THR A 257 -13.64 -2.74 -14.53
N ARG A 258 -14.78 -3.33 -14.16
CA ARG A 258 -14.85 -4.62 -13.43
C ARG A 258 -14.26 -5.80 -14.18
N HIS A 259 -14.20 -5.73 -15.50
CA HIS A 259 -13.65 -6.76 -16.36
C HIS A 259 -12.13 -6.63 -16.56
N LEU A 260 -11.52 -5.54 -16.08
CA LEU A 260 -10.10 -5.27 -16.22
C LEU A 260 -9.31 -5.87 -15.06
N VAL A 261 -8.12 -6.36 -15.39
CA VAL A 261 -7.11 -6.84 -14.47
C VAL A 261 -5.73 -6.31 -14.90
N GLN A 262 -4.95 -5.86 -13.93
CA GLN A 262 -3.53 -5.56 -14.10
C GLN A 262 -2.76 -6.42 -13.10
N LEU A 263 -2.12 -7.49 -13.58
CA LEU A 263 -1.52 -8.53 -12.73
C LEU A 263 -0.20 -8.12 -12.08
N ARG A 264 0.56 -7.22 -12.71
CA ARG A 264 1.89 -6.82 -12.23
C ARG A 264 1.99 -5.30 -12.13
N THR A 265 2.79 -4.84 -11.18
CA THR A 265 3.19 -3.44 -11.09
C THR A 265 3.99 -3.06 -12.34
N PRO A 266 3.64 -1.96 -13.02
CA PRO A 266 4.50 -1.38 -14.05
C PRO A 266 5.92 -1.09 -13.53
N PRO A 267 6.98 -1.32 -14.33
CA PRO A 267 8.34 -1.01 -13.91
C PRO A 267 8.55 0.49 -13.75
N MET A 268 9.03 0.89 -12.57
CA MET A 268 9.12 2.31 -12.17
C MET A 268 10.44 2.99 -12.56
N SER A 269 11.41 2.22 -13.06
CA SER A 269 12.74 2.71 -13.46
C SER A 269 13.23 1.97 -14.70
N ASP A 270 14.24 2.54 -15.37
CA ASP A 270 14.89 1.86 -16.50
C ASP A 270 15.60 0.57 -16.06
N SER A 271 16.16 0.55 -14.85
CA SER A 271 16.75 -0.68 -14.27
C SER A 271 15.70 -1.78 -14.09
N ALA A 272 14.50 -1.45 -13.63
CA ALA A 272 13.40 -2.42 -13.50
C ALA A 272 12.95 -2.93 -14.88
N LYS A 273 12.84 -2.04 -15.89
CA LYS A 273 12.52 -2.44 -17.28
C LYS A 273 13.55 -3.40 -17.85
N GLU A 274 14.83 -3.08 -17.70
CA GLU A 274 15.95 -3.91 -18.18
C GLU A 274 15.98 -5.27 -17.47
N ALA A 275 15.80 -5.30 -16.15
CA ALA A 275 15.77 -6.52 -15.38
C ALA A 275 14.60 -7.43 -15.81
N LEU A 276 13.39 -6.89 -15.94
CA LEU A 276 12.22 -7.64 -16.44
C LEU A 276 12.42 -8.13 -17.89
N ALA A 277 13.06 -7.35 -18.76
CA ALA A 277 13.40 -7.78 -20.11
C ALA A 277 14.42 -8.94 -20.11
N ALA A 278 15.41 -8.90 -19.22
CA ALA A 278 16.39 -9.97 -19.07
C ALA A 278 15.71 -11.27 -18.59
N LEU A 279 14.83 -11.20 -17.60
CA LEU A 279 14.05 -12.34 -17.11
C LEU A 279 13.15 -12.92 -18.21
N ARG A 280 12.47 -12.07 -18.97
CA ARG A 280 11.68 -12.49 -20.13
C ARG A 280 12.55 -13.21 -21.17
N SER A 281 13.77 -12.72 -21.43
CA SER A 281 14.71 -13.35 -22.37
C SER A 281 15.23 -14.71 -21.87
N ALA A 282 15.21 -14.93 -20.55
CA ALA A 282 15.53 -16.20 -19.92
C ALA A 282 14.35 -17.19 -19.88
N GLY A 283 13.18 -16.81 -20.41
CA GLY A 283 12.00 -17.67 -20.52
C GLY A 283 10.98 -17.52 -19.40
N GLU A 284 11.10 -16.52 -18.52
CA GLU A 284 10.06 -16.24 -17.54
C GLU A 284 8.83 -15.57 -18.17
N ASP A 285 7.66 -15.91 -17.64
CA ASP A 285 6.39 -15.34 -18.08
C ASP A 285 6.19 -13.93 -17.50
N ILE A 286 6.87 -12.97 -18.15
CA ILE A 286 6.80 -11.56 -17.85
C ILE A 286 5.99 -10.86 -18.95
N PRO A 287 4.84 -10.23 -18.64
CA PRO A 287 4.02 -9.56 -19.63
C PRO A 287 4.80 -8.45 -20.34
N VAL A 288 4.50 -8.22 -21.61
CA VAL A 288 5.08 -7.12 -22.40
C VAL A 288 4.33 -5.82 -22.15
N ASP A 289 3.01 -5.91 -22.00
CA ASP A 289 2.12 -4.80 -21.69
C ASP A 289 1.64 -4.94 -20.24
N PHE A 290 1.83 -3.88 -19.47
CA PHE A 290 1.48 -3.81 -18.05
C PHE A 290 0.21 -2.98 -17.82
N ALA A 291 -0.45 -2.46 -18.86
CA ALA A 291 -1.70 -1.74 -18.70
C ALA A 291 -2.84 -2.67 -18.19
N PRO A 292 -3.89 -2.12 -17.56
CA PRO A 292 -5.12 -2.85 -17.30
C PRO A 292 -5.69 -3.47 -18.58
N GLN A 293 -5.94 -4.77 -18.57
CA GLN A 293 -6.46 -5.52 -19.71
C GLN A 293 -7.70 -6.31 -19.31
N SER A 294 -8.60 -6.55 -20.26
CA SER A 294 -9.71 -7.49 -20.04
C SER A 294 -9.15 -8.85 -19.63
N ILE A 295 -9.83 -9.53 -18.69
CA ILE A 295 -9.56 -10.93 -18.37
C ILE A 295 -9.51 -11.70 -19.69
N ARG A 296 -8.33 -12.24 -20.05
CA ARG A 296 -8.26 -13.23 -21.12
C ARG A 296 -9.10 -14.41 -20.66
N ASP A 297 -9.90 -15.00 -21.56
CA ASP A 297 -10.80 -16.13 -21.29
C ASP A 297 -10.09 -17.42 -20.75
N GLU A 298 -8.84 -17.32 -20.30
CA GLU A 298 -7.95 -18.43 -19.89
C GLU A 298 -7.42 -18.31 -18.44
N LEU A 299 -7.96 -17.41 -17.61
CA LEU A 299 -7.70 -17.39 -16.15
C LEU A 299 -8.79 -18.11 -15.34
#